data_AF-A0A7W8NTN3-F1
#
_entry.id   AF-A0A7W8NTN3-F1
#
_cell.length_a   1.000
_cell.length_b   1.000
_cell.length_c   1.000
_cell.angle_alpha   90.00
_cell.angle_beta   90.00
_cell.angle_gamma   90.00
#
_symmetry.space_group_name_H-M   'P 1'
#
loop_
_entity.id
_entity.type
_entity.pdbx_description
1 polymer ?
#
loop_
_entity_poly.entity_id
_entity_poly.type
_entity_poly.pdbx_seq_one_letter_code
_entity_poly.pdbx_strand_id
1 'polypeptide(L)' 'MKRRWVVERTFAWLGKSRRMAKDDEALVETAEDLMYEVMFRLMVRRLAKVPP' A
#
# COMPACT_ATOMS: atom_id res chain seq x y z
N MET A 1 23.07 0.16 -5.12
CA MET A 1 21.64 0.54 -5.11
C MET A 1 21.26 1.20 -3.77
N LYS A 2 21.06 2.53 -3.72
CA LYS A 2 20.73 3.26 -2.47
C LYS A 2 19.23 3.36 -2.14
N ARG A 3 18.35 3.02 -3.09
CA ARG A 3 16.88 3.18 -2.97
C ARG A 3 16.08 1.88 -3.00
N ARG A 4 16.76 0.71 -2.99
CA ARG A 4 16.09 -0.61 -3.04
C ARG A 4 15.10 -0.78 -1.89
N TRP A 5 15.45 -0.29 -0.71
CA TRP A 5 14.60 -0.34 0.47
C TRP A 5 13.26 0.36 0.28
N VAL A 6 13.18 1.40 -0.56
CA VAL A 6 11.92 2.14 -0.80
C VAL A 6 10.93 1.21 -1.50
N VAL A 7 11.40 0.53 -2.55
CA VAL A 7 10.62 -0.41 -3.35
C VAL A 7 10.18 -1.60 -2.50
N GLU A 8 11.11 -2.22 -1.77
CA GLU A 8 10.82 -3.34 -0.87
C GLU A 8 9.76 -2.98 0.17
N ARG A 9 9.83 -1.76 0.74
CA ARG A 9 8.88 -1.30 1.75
C ARG A 9 7.49 -1.04 1.17
N THR A 10 7.41 -0.54 -0.07
CA THR A 10 6.14 -0.42 -0.79
C THR A 10 5.49 -1.78 -0.97
N PHE A 11 6.23 -2.77 -1.47
CA PHE A 11 5.71 -4.14 -1.61
C PHE A 11 5.32 -4.76 -0.27
N ALA A 12 6.07 -4.49 0.81
CA ALA A 12 5.71 -4.95 2.14
C ALA A 12 4.38 -4.34 2.65
N TRP A 13 4.06 -3.09 2.28
CA TRP A 13 2.75 -2.49 2.63
C TRP A 13 1.62 -3.06 1.78
N LEU A 14 1.86 -3.28 0.50
CA LEU A 14 0.89 -3.90 -0.41
C LEU A 14 0.55 -5.33 0.03
N GLY A 15 1.56 -6.14 0.35
CA GLY A 15 1.37 -7.52 0.83
C GLY A 15 0.71 -7.62 2.22
N LYS A 16 0.72 -6.56 3.03
CA LYS A 16 -0.05 -6.49 4.29
C LYS A 16 -1.53 -6.19 4.09
N SER A 17 -1.94 -5.76 2.89
CA SER A 17 -3.35 -5.53 2.58
C SER A 17 -4.02 -6.85 2.21
N ARG A 18 -4.84 -7.39 3.13
CA ARG A 18 -5.58 -8.64 2.90
C ARG A 18 -6.44 -8.61 1.64
N ARG A 19 -6.97 -7.44 1.27
CA ARG A 19 -7.82 -7.27 0.09
C ARG A 19 -7.03 -7.43 -1.22
N MET A 20 -5.81 -6.90 -1.27
CA MET A 20 -4.91 -7.06 -2.43
C MET A 20 -4.30 -8.46 -2.49
N ALA A 21 -4.06 -9.11 -1.34
CA ALA A 21 -3.57 -10.49 -1.31
C ALA A 21 -4.58 -11.53 -1.81
N LYS A 22 -5.85 -11.14 -1.98
CA LYS A 22 -6.96 -11.99 -2.41
C LYS A 22 -7.73 -11.33 -3.56
N ASP A 23 -7.05 -10.52 -4.37
CA ASP A 23 -7.64 -9.96 -5.58
C ASP A 23 -7.74 -11.08 -6.64
N ASP A 24 -8.80 -11.88 -6.49
CA ASP A 24 -9.08 -13.04 -7.34
C ASP A 24 -9.63 -12.62 -8.72
N GLU A 25 -10.01 -11.34 -8.90
CA GLU A 25 -10.64 -10.81 -10.12
C GLU A 25 -9.61 -10.42 -11.19
N ALA A 26 -8.32 -10.29 -10.85
CA ALA A 26 -7.20 -10.02 -11.76
C ALA A 26 -7.41 -8.84 -12.73
N LEU A 27 -8.31 -7.91 -12.40
CA LEU A 27 -8.55 -6.71 -13.18
C LEU A 27 -7.51 -5.65 -12.81
N VAL A 28 -6.83 -5.12 -13.82
CA VAL A 28 -5.81 -4.07 -13.63
C VAL A 28 -6.39 -2.85 -12.91
N GLU A 29 -7.63 -2.48 -13.24
CA GLU A 29 -8.36 -1.37 -12.60
C GLU A 29 -8.54 -1.60 -11.09
N THR A 30 -8.89 -2.82 -10.68
CA THR A 30 -9.07 -3.16 -9.27
C THR A 30 -7.73 -3.15 -8.53
N ALA A 31 -6.67 -3.66 -9.16
CA ALA A 31 -5.33 -3.64 -8.59
C ALA A 31 -4.81 -2.20 -8.38
N GLU A 32 -5.09 -1.29 -9.33
CA GLU A 32 -4.77 0.13 -9.23
C GLU A 32 -5.52 0.80 -8.06
N ASP A 33 -6.83 0.60 -7.96
CA ASP A 33 -7.65 1.15 -6.87
C ASP A 33 -7.17 0.65 -5.50
N LEU A 34 -6.87 -0.65 -5.38
CA LEU A 34 -6.36 -1.23 -4.14
C LEU A 34 -4.98 -0.67 -3.79
N MET A 35 -4.11 -0.41 -4.77
CA MET A 35 -2.82 0.23 -4.54
C MET A 35 -3.01 1.64 -3.97
N TYR A 36 -3.90 2.45 -4.56
CA TYR A 36 -4.23 3.79 -4.06
C TYR A 36 -4.83 3.72 -2.65
N GLU A 37 -5.73 2.78 -2.38
CA GLU A 37 -6.36 2.60 -1.07
C GLU A 37 -5.33 2.27 0.03
N VAL A 38 -4.34 1.42 -0.26
CA VAL A 38 -3.24 1.10 0.67
C VAL A 38 -2.37 2.32 0.93
N MET A 39 -2.01 3.09 -0.10
CA MET A 39 -1.22 4.31 0.05
C MET A 39 -1.96 5.39 0.84
N PHE A 40 -3.26 5.58 0.58
CA PHE A 40 -4.09 6.53 1.31
C PHE A 40 -4.14 6.21 2.80
N ARG A 41 -4.44 4.94 3.15
CA ARG A 41 -4.43 4.47 4.55
C ARG A 41 -3.09 4.70 5.24
N LEU A 42 -1.98 4.49 4.52
CA LEU A 42 -0.64 4.74 5.05
C LEU A 42 -0.42 6.23 5.33
N MET A 43 -0.80 7.12 4.40
CA MET A 43 -0.67 8.57 4.58
C MET A 43 -1.53 9.07 5.73
N VAL A 44 -2.80 8.65 5.80
CA VAL A 44 -3.71 9.01 6.90
C VAL A 44 -3.12 8.61 8.26
N ARG A 45 -2.57 7.40 8.40
CA ARG A 45 -1.92 6.96 9.65
C ARG A 45 -0.69 7.78 10.02
N ARG A 46 0.04 8.31 9.03
CA ARG A 46 1.20 9.18 9.29
C ARG A 46 0.75 10.56 9.74
N LEU A 47 -0.30 11.11 9.11
CA LEU A 47 -0.90 12.38 9.51
C LEU A 47 -1.52 12.30 10.91
N ALA A 48 -2.19 11.19 11.24
CA ALA A 48 -2.75 10.97 12.57
C ALA A 48 -1.68 10.70 13.65
N LYS A 49 -0.42 10.47 13.27
CA LYS A 49 0.72 10.33 14.20
C LYS A 49 1.36 11.66 14.58
N VAL A 50 0.81 12.80 14.13
CA VAL A 50 1.23 14.12 14.63
C VAL A 50 1.02 14.13 16.15
N PRO A 51 2.09 14.32 16.95
CA PRO A 51 1.96 14.39 18.40
C PRO A 51 1.14 15.63 18.80
N PRO A 52 0.44 15.61 19.94
CA PRO A 52 -0.21 16.81 20.48
C PRO A 52 0.80 17.92 20.79
#